data_AF-A0A504Y7T4-F1
#
_entry.id   AF-A0A504Y7T4-F1
#
_cell.length_a   1.000
_cell.length_b   1.000
_cell.length_c   1.000
_cell.angle_alpha   90.00
_cell.angle_beta   90.00
_cell.angle_gamma   90.00
#
_symmetry.space_group_name_H-M   'P 1'
#
loop_
_entity.id
_entity.type
_entity.pdbx_description
1 polymer ?
#
loop_
_entity_poly.entity_id
_entity_poly.type
_entity_poly.pdbx_seq_one_letter_code
_entity_poly.pdbx_strand_id
1 'polypeptide(L)'
;MLGEPRRWETHLQLLIDLLMTNGKPDHTPAVMPEEHIPVVACNMDLVYMDQAVLPRFGHGAFLTCLQALYRQFTGHKLRYTSLLGKPSEITFRFAEHMLTVMSRRMGYTRSIDRMYFFGDNPDVDILGSNLYNNFIRRYRHVSGGSGDYAQEQRVSVADSRMFPSSAELLPQTARTIDGKSIKTVNILYCWSFIVASF
;
A
#
# COMPACT_ATOMS: atom_id res chain seq x y z
N MET A 1 8.30 6.31 -10.87
CA MET A 1 7.04 7.07 -11.06
C MET A 1 6.12 6.76 -9.88
N LEU A 2 5.60 7.79 -9.19
CA LEU A 2 4.73 7.64 -8.02
C LEU A 2 3.25 7.96 -8.33
N GLY A 3 2.87 8.07 -9.61
CA GLY A 3 1.48 8.32 -10.06
C GLY A 3 1.14 7.47 -11.29
N GLU A 4 -0.08 7.63 -11.82
CA GLU A 4 -0.54 6.89 -13.00
C GLU A 4 0.35 7.20 -14.20
N PRO A 5 1.04 6.19 -14.78
CA PRO A 5 1.87 6.43 -15.95
C PRO A 5 0.97 6.88 -17.11
N ARG A 6 1.35 7.95 -17.82
CA ARG A 6 0.61 8.48 -18.98
C ARG A 6 1.12 7.98 -20.33
N ARG A 7 2.26 7.27 -20.32
CA ARG A 7 3.00 6.77 -21.49
C ARG A 7 3.46 5.35 -21.22
N TRP A 8 2.52 4.43 -21.08
CA TRP A 8 2.79 3.09 -20.56
C TRP A 8 3.86 2.38 -21.38
N GLU A 9 3.83 2.51 -22.70
CA GLU A 9 4.81 1.94 -23.62
C GLU A 9 6.24 2.35 -23.28
N THR A 10 6.47 3.66 -23.06
CA THR A 10 7.79 4.19 -22.74
C THR A 10 8.25 3.72 -21.35
N HIS A 11 7.36 3.74 -20.36
CA HIS A 11 7.70 3.37 -18.98
C HIS A 11 7.91 1.87 -18.81
N LEU A 12 7.11 1.05 -19.49
CA LEU A 12 7.26 -0.41 -19.49
C LEU A 12 8.60 -0.80 -20.12
N GLN A 13 8.94 -0.20 -21.28
CA GLN A 13 10.24 -0.44 -21.93
C GLN A 13 11.39 -0.09 -20.97
N LEU A 14 11.40 1.13 -20.43
CA LEU A 14 12.46 1.58 -19.51
C LEU A 14 12.57 0.70 -18.27
N LEU A 15 11.45 0.29 -17.67
CA LEU A 15 11.47 -0.59 -16.50
C LEU A 15 12.03 -1.97 -16.86
N ILE A 16 11.61 -2.55 -17.98
CA ILE A 16 12.14 -3.84 -18.44
C ILE A 16 13.64 -3.74 -18.70
N ASP A 17 14.10 -2.69 -19.39
CA ASP A 17 15.52 -2.46 -19.65
C ASP A 17 16.31 -2.37 -18.34
N LEU A 18 15.83 -1.59 -17.36
CA LEU A 18 16.47 -1.47 -16.06
C LEU A 18 16.53 -2.81 -15.30
N LEU A 19 15.45 -3.60 -15.34
CA LEU A 19 15.39 -4.90 -14.68
C LEU A 19 16.33 -5.92 -15.34
N MET A 20 16.44 -5.88 -16.67
CA MET A 20 17.27 -6.78 -17.45
C MET A 20 18.75 -6.41 -17.37
N THR A 21 19.08 -5.14 -17.16
CA THR A 21 20.47 -4.62 -17.17
C THR A 21 21.03 -4.34 -15.78
N ASN A 22 20.34 -4.76 -14.71
CA ASN A 22 20.71 -4.45 -13.33
C ASN A 22 20.88 -2.93 -13.09
N GLY A 23 19.99 -2.13 -13.69
CA GLY A 23 19.96 -0.67 -13.56
C GLY A 23 20.85 0.10 -14.55
N LYS A 24 21.42 -0.55 -15.57
CA LYS A 24 22.34 0.06 -16.54
C LYS A 24 21.82 -0.07 -17.99
N PRO A 25 20.82 0.73 -18.38
CA PRO A 25 20.10 0.55 -19.65
C PRO A 25 20.97 0.87 -20.89
N ASP A 26 22.15 1.45 -20.70
CA ASP A 26 23.15 1.76 -21.72
C ASP A 26 24.06 0.56 -22.07
N HIS A 27 23.91 -0.57 -21.38
CA HIS A 27 24.74 -1.75 -21.57
C HIS A 27 23.90 -3.01 -21.76
N THR A 28 24.25 -3.82 -22.77
CA THR A 28 23.69 -5.17 -22.92
C THR A 28 24.47 -6.14 -22.04
N PRO A 29 23.83 -6.81 -21.06
CA PRO A 29 24.52 -7.76 -20.21
C PRO A 29 24.91 -9.01 -21.01
N ALA A 30 26.12 -9.53 -20.76
CA ALA A 30 26.59 -10.76 -21.42
C ALA A 30 25.75 -11.99 -21.03
N VAL A 31 25.22 -11.98 -19.81
CA VAL A 31 24.29 -12.99 -19.29
C VAL A 31 23.17 -12.26 -18.58
N MET A 32 21.93 -12.69 -18.84
CA MET A 32 20.75 -12.15 -18.16
C MET A 32 20.83 -12.42 -16.65
N PRO A 33 20.59 -11.41 -15.79
CA PRO A 33 20.61 -11.62 -14.35
C PRO A 33 19.49 -12.58 -13.93
N GLU A 34 19.82 -13.51 -13.04
CA GLU A 34 18.86 -14.45 -12.45
C GLU A 34 17.89 -13.74 -11.49
N GLU A 35 18.38 -12.73 -10.76
CA GLU A 35 17.58 -11.83 -9.94
C GLU A 35 17.68 -10.39 -10.44
N HIS A 36 16.54 -9.71 -10.57
CA HIS A 36 16.47 -8.32 -10.99
C HIS A 36 16.66 -7.36 -9.80
N ILE A 37 16.95 -6.08 -10.08
CA ILE A 37 16.99 -5.02 -9.05
C ILE A 37 15.67 -4.94 -8.26
N PRO A 38 15.70 -4.49 -6.99
CA PRO A 38 14.51 -4.35 -6.17
C PRO A 38 13.41 -3.50 -6.83
N VAL A 39 12.17 -3.98 -6.80
CA VAL A 39 10.99 -3.27 -7.33
C VAL A 39 10.00 -3.01 -6.22
N VAL A 40 9.64 -1.74 -6.04
CA VAL A 40 8.61 -1.30 -5.09
C VAL A 40 7.37 -0.88 -5.87
N ALA A 41 6.24 -1.50 -5.56
CA ALA A 41 4.93 -1.08 -6.06
C ALA A 41 4.20 -0.30 -4.98
N CYS A 42 3.66 0.89 -5.31
CA CYS A 42 3.07 1.81 -4.33
C CYS A 42 1.55 1.97 -4.44
N ASN A 43 0.95 1.45 -5.51
CA ASN A 43 -0.49 1.45 -5.71
C ASN A 43 -0.86 0.17 -6.47
N MET A 44 -1.72 -0.65 -5.88
CA MET A 44 -2.12 -1.94 -6.44
C MET A 44 -3.51 -1.89 -7.09
N ASP A 45 -4.15 -0.73 -7.11
CA ASP A 45 -5.53 -0.58 -7.58
C ASP A 45 -5.60 -0.84 -9.09
N LEU A 46 -6.30 -1.91 -9.46
CA LEU A 46 -6.50 -2.27 -10.86
C LEU A 46 -7.27 -1.19 -11.62
N VAL A 47 -8.30 -0.65 -10.97
CA VAL A 47 -9.16 0.39 -11.50
C VAL A 47 -9.44 1.46 -10.46
N TYR A 48 -9.73 2.66 -10.92
CA TYR A 48 -10.20 3.79 -10.12
C TYR A 48 -11.39 4.47 -10.79
N MET A 49 -12.19 5.20 -10.02
CA MET A 49 -13.27 6.02 -10.55
C MET A 49 -12.78 7.43 -10.88
N ASP A 50 -13.11 7.89 -12.07
CA ASP A 50 -12.80 9.23 -12.60
C ASP A 50 -14.09 9.84 -13.19
N GLN A 51 -13.99 10.94 -13.95
CA GLN A 51 -15.13 11.59 -14.61
C GLN A 51 -15.90 10.69 -15.59
N ALA A 52 -15.33 9.56 -16.01
CA ALA A 52 -15.95 8.64 -16.94
C ALA A 52 -16.98 7.73 -16.24
N VAL A 53 -18.02 7.36 -16.99
CA VAL A 53 -19.11 6.45 -16.52
C VAL A 53 -18.58 5.07 -16.12
N LEU A 54 -17.50 4.62 -16.76
CA LEU A 54 -16.88 3.32 -16.50
C LEU A 54 -15.55 3.51 -15.73
N PRO A 55 -15.17 2.57 -14.83
CA PRO A 55 -13.89 2.61 -14.13
C PRO A 55 -12.71 2.76 -15.10
N ARG A 56 -11.69 3.53 -14.70
CA ARG A 56 -10.45 3.75 -15.46
C ARG A 56 -9.35 2.86 -14.93
N PHE A 57 -8.43 2.42 -15.80
CA PHE A 57 -7.29 1.59 -15.37
C PHE A 57 -6.34 2.39 -14.50
N GLY A 58 -6.06 1.87 -13.31
CA GLY A 58 -5.12 2.45 -12.35
C GLY A 58 -3.72 1.87 -12.49
N HIS A 59 -2.90 2.12 -11.47
CA HIS A 59 -1.52 1.64 -11.43
C HIS A 59 -1.42 0.10 -11.38
N GLY A 60 -2.40 -0.59 -10.79
CA GLY A 60 -2.43 -2.06 -10.76
C GLY A 60 -2.54 -2.70 -12.14
N ALA A 61 -3.23 -2.05 -13.08
CA ALA A 61 -3.27 -2.50 -14.47
C ALA A 61 -1.92 -2.33 -15.16
N PHE A 62 -1.22 -1.21 -14.90
CA PHE A 62 0.16 -1.02 -15.38
C PHE A 62 1.11 -2.09 -14.84
N LEU A 63 1.02 -2.42 -13.55
CA LEU A 63 1.81 -3.49 -12.93
C LEU A 63 1.51 -4.86 -13.55
N THR A 64 0.24 -5.12 -13.90
CA THR A 64 -0.17 -6.34 -14.60
C THR A 64 0.52 -6.45 -15.97
N CYS A 65 0.54 -5.36 -16.74
CA CYS A 65 1.26 -5.29 -18.01
C CYS A 65 2.77 -5.52 -17.82
N LEU A 66 3.38 -4.88 -16.83
CA LEU A 66 4.81 -5.05 -16.52
C LEU A 66 5.16 -6.49 -16.19
N GLN A 67 4.38 -7.16 -15.34
CA GLN A 67 4.60 -8.57 -14.98
C GLN A 67 4.48 -9.49 -16.18
N ALA A 68 3.46 -9.27 -17.03
CA ALA A 68 3.23 -10.08 -18.22
C ALA A 68 4.38 -9.95 -19.22
N LEU A 69 4.79 -8.71 -19.52
CA LEU A 69 5.89 -8.44 -20.45
C LEU A 69 7.23 -8.96 -19.90
N TYR A 70 7.55 -8.68 -18.64
CA TYR A 70 8.78 -9.18 -18.01
C TYR A 70 8.89 -10.70 -18.09
N ARG A 71 7.79 -11.42 -17.81
CA ARG A 71 7.74 -12.87 -17.92
C ARG A 71 7.90 -13.36 -19.36
N GLN A 72 7.28 -12.66 -20.32
CA GLN A 72 7.39 -13.03 -21.73
C GLN A 72 8.81 -12.86 -22.27
N PHE A 73 9.52 -11.81 -21.86
CA PHE A 73 10.90 -11.55 -22.31
C PHE A 73 11.95 -12.41 -21.60
N THR A 74 11.79 -12.63 -20.29
CA THR A 74 12.83 -13.27 -19.47
C THR A 74 12.54 -14.73 -19.15
N GLY A 75 11.29 -15.18 -19.27
CA GLY A 75 10.82 -16.47 -18.75
C GLY A 75 10.58 -16.49 -17.23
N HIS A 76 10.96 -15.44 -16.50
CA HIS A 76 10.92 -15.39 -15.03
C HIS A 76 9.73 -14.58 -14.51
N LYS A 77 9.29 -14.86 -13.28
CA LYS A 77 8.26 -14.05 -12.62
C LYS A 77 8.89 -12.80 -12.01
N LEU A 78 8.31 -11.63 -12.28
CA LEU A 78 8.68 -10.39 -11.60
C LEU A 78 8.36 -10.47 -10.10
N ARG A 79 9.31 -10.12 -9.24
CA ARG A 79 9.15 -10.12 -7.78
C ARG A 79 9.11 -8.69 -7.26
N TYR A 80 8.14 -8.35 -6.42
CA TYR A 80 8.14 -7.06 -5.72
C TYR A 80 8.83 -7.20 -4.38
N THR A 81 9.80 -6.34 -4.13
CA THR A 81 10.50 -6.22 -2.85
C THR A 81 9.56 -5.66 -1.78
N SER A 82 8.75 -4.67 -2.15
CA SER A 82 7.78 -4.07 -1.22
C SER A 82 6.49 -3.71 -1.95
N LEU A 83 5.36 -4.00 -1.29
CA LEU A 83 4.02 -3.63 -1.73
C LEU A 83 3.50 -2.57 -0.76
N LEU A 84 3.63 -1.32 -1.18
CA LEU A 84 3.13 -0.15 -0.48
C LEU A 84 1.78 0.26 -1.08
N GLY A 85 1.04 1.05 -0.33
CA GLY A 85 -0.33 1.43 -0.67
C GLY A 85 -1.36 0.55 0.03
N LYS A 86 -2.61 0.98 0.00
CA LYS A 86 -3.74 0.21 0.52
C LYS A 86 -3.84 -1.13 -0.25
N PRO A 87 -4.28 -2.24 0.37
CA PRO A 87 -4.74 -2.39 1.76
C PRO A 87 -3.61 -2.67 2.77
N SER A 88 -2.34 -2.33 2.48
CA SER A 88 -1.21 -2.64 3.36
C SER A 88 -1.32 -1.94 4.72
N GLU A 89 -1.12 -2.70 5.82
CA GLU A 89 -1.14 -2.18 7.20
C GLU A 89 -0.18 -0.99 7.37
N ILE A 90 0.96 -1.00 6.67
CA ILE A 90 1.95 0.10 6.66
C ILE A 90 1.30 1.43 6.28
N THR A 91 0.48 1.43 5.23
CA THR A 91 -0.13 2.65 4.70
C THR A 91 -1.08 3.26 5.73
N PHE A 92 -1.83 2.45 6.45
CA PHE A 92 -2.75 2.91 7.49
C PHE A 92 -1.99 3.39 8.74
N ARG A 93 -0.92 2.69 9.14
CA ARG A 93 -0.03 3.12 10.23
C ARG A 93 0.68 4.44 9.93
N PHE A 94 1.16 4.61 8.70
CA PHE A 94 1.75 5.88 8.27
C PHE A 94 0.72 7.00 8.26
N ALA A 95 -0.53 6.73 7.86
CA ALA A 95 -1.60 7.70 7.94
C ALA A 95 -1.91 8.14 9.38
N GLU A 96 -1.93 7.21 10.35
CA GLU A 96 -2.04 7.55 11.78
C GLU A 96 -0.87 8.41 12.26
N HIS A 97 0.36 8.05 11.88
CA HIS A 97 1.54 8.84 12.20
C HIS A 97 1.41 10.27 11.70
N MET A 98 1.03 10.45 10.42
CA MET A 98 0.84 11.76 9.82
C MET A 98 -0.27 12.56 10.51
N LEU A 99 -1.40 11.93 10.84
CA LEU A 99 -2.47 12.61 11.58
C LEU A 99 -2.02 13.02 12.99
N THR A 100 -1.21 12.21 13.66
CA THR A 100 -0.64 12.56 14.97
C THR A 100 0.32 13.75 14.85
N VAL A 101 1.19 13.76 13.83
CA VAL A 101 2.08 14.90 13.55
C VAL A 101 1.26 16.17 13.28
N MET A 102 0.22 16.09 12.45
CA MET A 102 -0.62 17.25 12.12
C MET A 102 -1.42 17.75 13.32
N SER A 103 -1.99 16.84 14.11
CA SER A 103 -2.69 17.15 15.36
C SER A 103 -1.81 17.95 16.33
N ARG A 104 -0.58 17.49 16.57
CA ARG A 104 0.38 18.20 17.42
C ARG A 104 0.74 19.58 16.86
N ARG A 105 0.93 19.70 15.54
CA ARG A 105 1.18 20.99 14.88
C ARG A 105 0.03 21.97 15.02
N MET A 106 -1.21 21.48 15.07
CA MET A 106 -2.41 22.29 15.29
C MET A 106 -2.66 22.63 16.77
N GLY A 107 -1.79 22.18 17.69
CA GLY A 107 -1.90 22.47 19.13
C GLY A 107 -2.79 21.51 19.91
N TYR A 108 -3.26 20.42 19.30
CA TYR A 108 -3.97 19.37 20.04
C TYR A 108 -2.98 18.56 20.88
N THR A 109 -3.29 18.43 22.17
CA THR A 109 -2.46 17.70 23.16
C THR A 109 -2.95 16.28 23.40
N ARG A 110 -4.23 16.01 23.12
CA ARG A 110 -4.86 14.70 23.25
C ARG A 110 -4.41 13.79 22.11
N SER A 111 -4.17 12.52 22.43
CA SER A 111 -3.88 11.49 21.43
C SER A 111 -5.14 11.10 20.67
N ILE A 112 -4.99 10.60 19.45
CA ILE A 112 -6.12 10.10 18.66
C ILE A 112 -6.69 8.85 19.35
N ASP A 113 -7.99 8.83 19.64
CA ASP A 113 -8.68 7.68 20.23
C ASP A 113 -9.37 6.82 19.16
N ARG A 114 -9.88 7.43 18.10
CA ARG A 114 -10.53 6.70 17.01
C ARG A 114 -10.24 7.31 15.66
N MET A 115 -10.09 6.45 14.65
CA MET A 115 -9.95 6.87 13.26
C MET A 115 -11.00 6.20 12.40
N TYR A 116 -11.54 6.98 11.46
CA TYR A 116 -12.48 6.53 10.47
C TYR A 116 -11.84 6.65 9.10
N PHE A 117 -11.76 5.55 8.37
CA PHE A 117 -11.27 5.51 7.00
C PHE A 117 -12.47 5.41 6.07
N PHE A 118 -12.68 6.46 5.29
CA PHE A 118 -13.74 6.51 4.29
C PHE A 118 -13.16 6.20 2.92
N GLY A 119 -13.82 5.34 2.15
CA GLY A 119 -13.39 5.01 0.80
C GLY A 119 -14.44 4.26 0.00
N ASP A 120 -14.24 4.17 -1.30
CA ASP A 120 -15.19 3.64 -2.27
C ASP A 120 -14.85 2.20 -2.70
N ASN A 121 -13.63 1.72 -2.43
CA ASN A 121 -13.20 0.39 -2.81
C ASN A 121 -13.13 -0.56 -1.58
N PRO A 122 -14.05 -1.54 -1.47
CA PRO A 122 -14.07 -2.50 -0.36
C PRO A 122 -12.77 -3.32 -0.21
N ASP A 123 -12.16 -3.71 -1.32
CA ASP A 123 -10.96 -4.57 -1.33
C ASP A 123 -9.68 -3.81 -0.97
N VAL A 124 -9.76 -2.49 -0.85
CA VAL A 124 -8.62 -1.60 -0.67
C VAL A 124 -8.80 -0.78 0.61
N ASP A 125 -9.84 0.05 0.68
CA ASP A 125 -10.10 0.94 1.81
C ASP A 125 -10.62 0.17 3.03
N ILE A 126 -11.67 -0.62 2.82
CA ILE A 126 -12.37 -1.31 3.92
C ILE A 126 -11.53 -2.48 4.42
N LEU A 127 -10.98 -3.28 3.50
CA LEU A 127 -10.05 -4.34 3.83
C LEU A 127 -8.83 -3.79 4.59
N GLY A 128 -8.18 -2.74 4.08
CA GLY A 128 -7.00 -2.16 4.73
C GLY A 128 -7.31 -1.59 6.11
N SER A 129 -8.47 -0.95 6.28
CA SER A 129 -8.93 -0.44 7.58
C SER A 129 -9.14 -1.57 8.59
N ASN A 130 -9.77 -2.68 8.16
CA ASN A 130 -10.01 -3.85 9.00
C ASN A 130 -8.70 -4.55 9.39
N LEU A 131 -7.77 -4.73 8.45
CA LEU A 131 -6.44 -5.29 8.71
C LEU A 131 -5.70 -4.47 9.77
N TYR A 132 -5.72 -3.15 9.64
CA TYR A 132 -5.07 -2.27 10.60
C TYR A 132 -5.75 -2.29 11.98
N ASN A 133 -7.08 -2.36 12.05
CA ASN A 133 -7.80 -2.52 13.32
C ASN A 133 -7.40 -3.84 14.03
N ASN A 134 -7.25 -4.93 13.27
CA ASN A 134 -6.80 -6.22 13.79
C ASN A 134 -5.35 -6.17 14.26
N PHE A 135 -4.46 -5.47 13.56
CA PHE A 135 -3.09 -5.20 14.02
C PHE A 135 -3.09 -4.49 15.37
N ILE A 136 -3.88 -3.42 15.51
CA ILE A 136 -3.99 -2.66 16.77
C ILE A 136 -4.47 -3.54 17.93
N ARG A 137 -5.49 -4.37 17.70
CA ARG A 137 -5.99 -5.33 18.71
C ARG A 137 -4.89 -6.29 19.15
N ARG A 138 -4.17 -6.91 18.20
CA ARG A 138 -3.04 -7.81 18.48
C ARG A 138 -1.95 -7.13 19.29
N TYR A 139 -1.56 -5.91 18.89
CA TYR A 139 -0.50 -5.14 19.58
C TYR A 139 -0.84 -4.85 21.05
N ARG A 140 -2.11 -4.55 21.37
CA ARG A 140 -2.54 -4.34 22.77
C ARG A 140 -2.57 -5.61 23.60
N HIS A 141 -3.02 -6.73 23.03
CA HIS A 141 -3.04 -8.00 23.76
C HIS A 141 -1.63 -8.41 24.18
N VAL A 142 -0.64 -8.23 23.30
CA VAL A 142 0.77 -8.51 23.61
C VAL A 142 1.35 -7.55 24.65
N SER A 143 0.88 -6.30 24.70
CA SER A 143 1.38 -5.28 25.64
C SER A 143 0.72 -5.35 27.03
N GLY A 144 -0.28 -6.21 27.25
CA GLY A 144 -1.23 -6.11 28.36
C GLY A 144 -1.45 -7.32 29.27
N GLY A 145 -0.88 -8.50 29.01
CA GLY A 145 -1.00 -9.62 29.98
C GLY A 145 -0.67 -11.01 29.46
N SER A 146 -0.09 -11.81 30.36
CA SER A 146 0.25 -13.23 30.29
C SER A 146 -0.97 -14.11 30.02
N GLY A 147 -0.87 -15.05 29.07
CA GLY A 147 -1.85 -16.14 28.93
C GLY A 147 -2.02 -16.64 27.50
N ASP A 148 -1.93 -17.96 27.36
CA ASP A 148 -2.10 -18.77 26.16
C ASP A 148 -3.30 -18.37 25.28
N TYR A 149 -3.19 -18.52 23.96
CA TYR A 149 -3.96 -19.50 23.18
C TYR A 149 -3.95 -19.22 21.66
N ALA A 150 -4.01 -20.36 20.96
CA ALA A 150 -4.67 -20.61 19.70
C ALA A 150 -4.12 -19.95 18.42
N GLN A 151 -3.53 -20.84 17.65
CA GLN A 151 -3.13 -20.78 16.25
C GLN A 151 -4.33 -20.44 15.33
N GLU A 152 -4.82 -19.20 15.38
CA GLU A 152 -5.66 -18.65 14.32
C GLU A 152 -4.77 -18.19 13.16
N GLN A 153 -5.13 -18.64 11.96
CA GLN A 153 -4.37 -18.56 10.72
C GLN A 153 -3.51 -17.30 10.62
N ARG A 154 -2.19 -17.50 10.68
CA ARG A 154 -1.21 -16.54 10.16
C ARG A 154 -1.55 -16.32 8.69
N VAL A 155 -2.38 -15.32 8.38
CA VAL A 155 -2.31 -14.68 7.09
C VAL A 155 -0.89 -14.15 7.05
N SER A 156 -0.01 -14.82 6.30
CA SER A 156 1.38 -14.40 6.17
C SER A 156 1.34 -13.03 5.50
N VAL A 157 1.39 -11.98 6.31
CA VAL A 157 1.67 -10.63 5.83
C VAL A 157 3.07 -10.75 5.24
N ALA A 158 3.15 -10.83 3.92
CA ALA A 158 4.43 -11.00 3.23
C ALA A 158 5.42 -9.95 3.75
N ASP A 159 6.70 -10.32 3.94
CA ASP A 159 7.73 -9.43 4.49
C ASP A 159 7.80 -8.07 3.74
N SER A 160 7.37 -8.06 2.48
CA SER A 160 7.18 -6.89 1.61
C SER A 160 6.16 -5.85 2.12
N ARG A 161 5.43 -6.16 3.20
CA ARG A 161 4.41 -5.33 3.85
C ARG A 161 4.76 -5.00 5.31
N MET A 162 6.02 -5.19 5.73
CA MET A 162 6.50 -4.81 7.07
C MET A 162 7.32 -3.51 7.05
N PHE A 163 7.22 -2.69 8.10
CA PHE A 163 8.07 -1.50 8.23
C PHE A 163 9.54 -1.91 8.45
N PRO A 164 10.51 -1.22 7.84
CA PRO A 164 11.90 -1.36 8.24
C PRO A 164 12.06 -0.91 9.70
N SER A 165 12.88 -1.62 10.46
CA SER A 165 13.16 -1.35 11.88
C SER A 165 13.78 0.02 12.15
N SER A 166 14.29 0.69 11.10
CA SER A 166 14.83 2.05 11.15
C SER A 166 13.79 3.16 10.96
N ALA A 167 12.52 2.85 10.71
CA ALA A 167 11.49 3.86 10.49
C ALA A 167 11.14 4.61 11.79
N GLU A 168 11.44 5.92 11.84
CA GLU A 168 11.09 6.80 12.96
C GLU A 168 9.61 7.21 12.92
N LEU A 169 8.72 6.35 13.43
CA LEU A 169 7.30 6.67 13.57
C LEU A 169 6.96 7.04 15.01
N LEU A 170 6.25 8.16 15.20
CA LEU A 170 5.54 8.46 16.45
C LEU A 170 4.70 7.26 16.91
N PRO A 171 4.61 6.99 18.23
CA PRO A 171 3.88 5.84 18.76
C PRO A 171 2.46 5.71 18.23
N GLN A 172 2.00 4.48 18.06
CA GLN A 172 0.61 4.16 17.74
C GLN A 172 -0.26 4.52 18.96
N THR A 173 -1.32 5.30 18.75
CA THR A 173 -2.20 5.82 19.80
C THR A 173 -3.68 5.51 19.58
N ALA A 174 -4.13 5.41 18.33
CA ALA A 174 -5.52 5.16 17.98
C ALA A 174 -6.05 3.89 18.67
N ARG A 175 -7.19 4.01 19.38
CA ARG A 175 -7.80 2.89 20.09
C ARG A 175 -8.57 1.96 19.18
N THR A 176 -9.27 2.54 18.21
CA THR A 176 -10.17 1.82 17.31
C THR A 176 -10.11 2.43 15.92
N ILE A 177 -10.24 1.58 14.91
CA ILE A 177 -10.29 1.99 13.51
C ILE A 177 -11.55 1.42 12.88
N ASP A 178 -12.29 2.26 12.15
CA ASP A 178 -13.50 1.86 11.44
C ASP A 178 -13.42 2.22 9.95
N GLY A 179 -13.62 1.24 9.08
CA GLY A 179 -13.77 1.43 7.65
C GLY A 179 -15.21 1.75 7.29
N LYS A 180 -15.44 2.82 6.52
CA LYS A 180 -16.76 3.23 6.05
C LYS A 180 -16.76 3.31 4.53
N SER A 181 -17.53 2.40 3.92
CA SER A 181 -17.71 2.42 2.47
C SER A 181 -18.62 3.58 2.10
N ILE A 182 -18.16 4.43 1.19
CA ILE A 182 -18.96 5.50 0.61
C ILE A 182 -19.34 5.07 -0.80
N LYS A 183 -20.64 5.04 -1.08
CA LYS A 183 -21.14 4.93 -2.45
C LYS A 183 -21.15 6.32 -3.05
N THR A 184 -20.22 6.59 -3.95
CA THR A 184 -20.10 7.90 -4.59
C THR A 184 -21.19 8.04 -5.65
N VAL A 185 -22.38 8.49 -5.25
CA VAL A 185 -23.42 8.94 -6.17
C VAL A 185 -23.10 10.40 -6.52
N ASN A 186 -22.38 10.63 -7.62
CA ASN A 186 -22.06 11.97 -8.18
C ASN A 186 -20.97 12.83 -7.49
N ILE A 187 -19.94 12.25 -6.86
CA ILE A 187 -18.71 13.00 -6.55
C ILE A 187 -17.59 12.48 -7.44
N LEU A 188 -17.03 13.39 -8.23
CA LEU A 188 -16.20 13.13 -9.40
C LEU A 188 -14.79 12.56 -9.11
N TYR A 189 -14.48 12.13 -7.89
CA TYR A 189 -13.11 11.80 -7.54
C TYR A 189 -13.03 10.71 -6.45
N CYS A 190 -12.13 9.75 -6.68
CA CYS A 190 -11.69 8.72 -5.74
C CYS A 190 -10.94 9.35 -4.54
N TRP A 191 -11.66 9.96 -3.60
CA TRP A 191 -11.05 10.48 -2.35
C TRP A 191 -11.31 9.51 -1.22
N SER A 192 -10.26 8.78 -0.82
CA SER A 192 -10.23 8.25 0.53
C SER A 192 -9.89 9.39 1.48
N PHE A 193 -10.68 9.59 2.53
CA PHE A 193 -10.40 10.59 3.56
C PHE A 193 -10.48 9.97 4.94
N ILE A 194 -9.73 10.58 5.86
CA ILE A 194 -9.54 10.07 7.21
C ILE A 194 -10.06 11.12 8.19
N VAL A 195 -10.93 10.68 9.09
CA VAL A 195 -11.43 11.50 10.20
C VAL A 195 -10.91 10.90 11.50
N ALA A 196 -10.41 11.73 12.40
CA ALA A 196 -9.89 11.31 13.70
C ALA A 196 -10.62 12.04 14.84
N SER A 197 -10.88 11.32 15.94
CA SER A 197 -11.36 11.90 17.19
C SER A 197 -10.31 11.78 18.30
N PHE A 198 -10.20 12.82 19.13
CA PHE A 198 -9.20 13.00 20.18
C PHE A 198 -9.79 12.87 21.59
#